data_AF-A0A7C0W0S1-F1
#
_entry.id   AF-A0A7C0W0S1-F1
#
_cell.length_a   1.000
_cell.length_b   1.000
_cell.length_c   1.000
_cell.angle_alpha   90.00
_cell.angle_beta   90.00
_cell.angle_gamma   90.00
#
_symmetry.space_group_name_H-M   'P 1'
#
loop_
_entity.id
_entity.type
_entity.pdbx_description
1 polymer ?
#
loop_
_entity_poly.entity_id
_entity_poly.type
_entity_poly.pdbx_seq_one_letter_code
_entity_poly.pdbx_strand_id
1 'polypeptide(L)'
;IDYGLKHKYKLEEIKPDVILITHAHPDHYSWLEEDIKIKIPVYLTEDTLNYGKYRPNNCKIISLNDRYNLNSLEIIPYQVLHSIRCPAVGFKIRIPENKTLVYNPDLVDILDKKEILAGVNYYIGDGSSLKTNLVRRKGDKFFGHTRITTQINWCKKYNIKNIIFTHLGKEVIKKEEDFSKEFPEAILAYDEMELTI
;
A
#
# COMPACT_ATOMS: atom_id res chain seq x y z
N ILE A 1 -2.18 -4.75 -6.48
CA ILE A 1 -2.48 -3.49 -5.78
C ILE A 1 -1.48 -2.49 -6.32
N ASP A 2 -1.97 -1.33 -6.77
CA ASP A 2 -1.27 -0.34 -7.58
C ASP A 2 -0.83 -0.83 -8.96
N TYR A 3 -0.68 0.13 -9.87
CA TYR A 3 -0.11 -0.05 -11.21
C TYR A 3 0.43 1.33 -11.65
N GLY A 4 1.72 1.56 -11.40
CA GLY A 4 2.42 2.79 -11.76
C GLY A 4 3.12 2.73 -13.10
N LEU A 5 3.67 3.87 -13.55
CA LEU A 5 4.37 4.03 -14.84
C LEU A 5 5.60 3.13 -14.99
N LYS A 6 6.20 2.74 -13.87
CA LYS A 6 7.28 1.76 -13.84
C LYS A 6 6.74 0.45 -13.32
N HIS A 7 6.66 -0.52 -14.21
CA HIS A 7 6.18 -1.86 -13.91
C HIS A 7 6.96 -2.85 -14.78
N LYS A 8 7.28 -4.02 -14.23
CA LYS A 8 8.00 -5.07 -14.96
C LYS A 8 7.11 -5.78 -15.98
N TYR A 9 5.86 -6.06 -15.58
CA TYR A 9 4.88 -6.79 -16.40
C TYR A 9 3.72 -5.89 -16.77
N LYS A 10 3.17 -6.10 -17.96
CA LYS A 10 1.92 -5.47 -18.37
C LYS A 10 0.72 -6.19 -17.74
N LEU A 11 -0.42 -5.51 -17.69
CA LEU A 11 -1.66 -6.08 -17.17
C LEU A 11 -2.12 -7.32 -17.95
N GLU A 12 -1.81 -7.40 -19.25
CA GLU A 12 -2.12 -8.57 -20.09
C GLU A 12 -1.29 -9.82 -19.73
N GLU A 13 -0.14 -9.63 -19.08
CA GLU A 13 0.73 -10.71 -18.62
C GLU A 13 0.29 -11.17 -17.22
N ILE A 14 0.04 -10.23 -16.31
CA ILE A 14 -0.41 -10.50 -14.94
C ILE A 14 -1.83 -11.11 -14.93
N LYS A 15 -2.70 -10.65 -15.84
CA LYS A 15 -4.12 -11.03 -15.96
C LYS A 15 -4.88 -10.96 -14.62
N PRO A 16 -4.86 -9.82 -13.91
CA PRO A 16 -5.56 -9.71 -12.64
C PRO A 16 -7.07 -9.67 -12.84
N ASP A 17 -7.83 -10.26 -11.90
CA ASP A 17 -9.30 -10.16 -11.89
C ASP A 17 -9.77 -8.74 -11.58
N VAL A 18 -9.04 -8.03 -10.72
CA VAL A 18 -9.33 -6.66 -10.26
C VAL A 18 -8.03 -5.91 -9.98
N ILE A 19 -8.08 -4.58 -10.08
CA ILE A 19 -6.98 -3.69 -9.68
C ILE A 19 -7.47 -2.79 -8.55
N LEU A 20 -6.71 -2.70 -7.47
CA LEU A 20 -6.93 -1.73 -6.39
C LEU A 20 -5.85 -0.64 -6.50
N ILE A 21 -6.22 0.63 -6.51
CA ILE A 21 -5.26 1.76 -6.50
C ILE A 21 -5.34 2.48 -5.16
N THR A 22 -4.18 2.72 -4.56
CA THR A 22 -4.04 3.36 -3.25
C THR A 22 -4.07 4.87 -3.33
N HIS A 23 -3.38 5.46 -4.32
CA HIS A 23 -3.32 6.91 -4.52
C HIS A 23 -2.73 7.30 -5.88
N ALA A 24 -2.83 8.59 -6.21
CA ALA A 24 -2.42 9.15 -7.47
C ALA A 24 -0.98 9.70 -7.45
N HIS A 25 0.01 8.83 -7.26
CA HIS A 25 1.41 9.10 -7.60
C HIS A 25 1.87 8.30 -8.82
N PRO A 26 2.83 8.79 -9.63
CA PRO A 26 3.21 8.15 -10.90
C PRO A 26 3.69 6.70 -10.76
N ASP A 27 4.32 6.36 -9.65
CA ASP A 27 4.77 5.02 -9.27
C ASP A 27 3.66 4.09 -8.76
N HIS A 28 2.44 4.60 -8.56
CA HIS A 28 1.28 3.82 -8.12
C HIS A 28 0.10 3.84 -9.12
N TYR A 29 0.03 4.86 -9.99
CA TYR A 29 -1.14 5.12 -10.85
C TYR A 29 -0.75 5.63 -12.24
N SER A 30 -0.66 4.72 -13.22
CA SER A 30 -0.23 5.04 -14.59
C SER A 30 -1.15 5.99 -15.35
N TRP A 31 -2.44 6.02 -15.01
CA TRP A 31 -3.43 6.92 -15.66
C TRP A 31 -3.18 8.41 -15.38
N LEU A 32 -2.15 8.77 -14.61
CA LEU A 32 -1.62 10.12 -14.55
C LEU A 32 -1.07 10.60 -15.89
N GLU A 33 -0.43 9.70 -16.66
CA GLU A 33 0.31 10.07 -17.87
C GLU A 33 -0.08 9.22 -19.09
N GLU A 34 -0.76 8.09 -18.89
CA GLU A 34 -1.09 7.14 -19.94
C GLU A 34 -2.59 6.90 -20.09
N ASP A 35 -3.10 6.87 -21.33
CA ASP A 35 -4.50 6.52 -21.62
C ASP A 35 -4.67 5.00 -21.80
N ILE A 36 -4.51 4.25 -20.71
CA ILE A 36 -4.58 2.78 -20.74
C ILE A 36 -6.06 2.34 -20.80
N LYS A 37 -6.40 1.53 -21.81
CA LYS A 37 -7.73 0.93 -21.96
C LYS A 37 -7.71 -0.53 -21.54
N ILE A 38 -8.45 -0.87 -20.50
CA ILE A 38 -8.55 -2.24 -19.96
C ILE A 38 -10.00 -2.60 -19.64
N LYS A 39 -10.33 -3.89 -19.76
CA LYS A 39 -11.65 -4.40 -19.33
C LYS A 39 -11.68 -4.72 -17.84
N ILE A 40 -10.52 -4.91 -17.22
CA ILE A 40 -10.37 -5.25 -15.80
C ILE A 40 -10.89 -4.08 -14.95
N PRO A 41 -11.74 -4.33 -13.94
CA PRO A 41 -12.23 -3.26 -13.07
C PRO A 41 -11.11 -2.69 -12.20
N VAL A 42 -11.04 -1.36 -12.17
CA VAL A 42 -10.08 -0.59 -11.35
C VAL A 42 -10.83 0.08 -10.21
N TYR A 43 -10.57 -0.35 -8.99
CA TYR A 43 -11.14 0.19 -7.77
C TYR A 43 -10.22 1.25 -7.17
N LEU A 44 -10.76 2.45 -6.96
CA LEU A 44 -10.01 3.61 -6.48
C LEU A 44 -10.96 4.63 -5.85
N THR A 45 -10.44 5.53 -5.01
CA THR A 45 -11.24 6.62 -4.47
C THR A 45 -11.57 7.67 -5.53
N GLU A 46 -12.62 8.44 -5.31
CA GLU A 46 -12.97 9.57 -6.17
C GLU A 46 -11.83 10.60 -6.25
N ASP A 47 -11.15 10.88 -5.14
CA ASP A 47 -9.97 11.76 -5.11
C ASP A 47 -8.86 11.26 -6.04
N THR A 48 -8.57 9.95 -6.02
CA THR A 48 -7.55 9.34 -6.88
C THR A 48 -7.94 9.44 -8.36
N LEU A 49 -9.21 9.13 -8.69
CA LEU A 49 -9.70 9.21 -10.06
C LEU A 49 -9.65 10.64 -10.62
N ASN A 50 -10.02 11.63 -9.79
CA ASN A 50 -10.06 13.03 -10.19
C ASN A 50 -8.68 13.67 -10.35
N TYR A 51 -7.64 13.07 -9.77
CA TYR A 51 -6.26 13.53 -9.92
C TYR A 51 -5.62 13.07 -11.24
N GLY A 52 -6.13 11.99 -11.85
CA GLY A 52 -5.63 11.46 -13.12
C GLY A 52 -5.88 12.39 -14.31
N LYS A 53 -4.89 12.56 -15.19
CA LYS A 53 -5.10 13.16 -16.51
C LYS A 53 -6.01 12.29 -17.36
N TYR A 54 -5.83 10.97 -17.25
CA TYR A 54 -6.67 9.96 -17.87
C TYR A 54 -7.46 9.20 -16.80
N ARG A 55 -8.44 8.44 -17.26
CA ARG A 55 -9.32 7.64 -16.40
C ARG A 55 -9.37 6.20 -16.91
N PRO A 56 -9.29 5.20 -16.03
CA PRO A 56 -9.62 3.83 -16.39
C PRO A 56 -11.04 3.79 -16.97
N ASN A 57 -11.19 3.15 -18.12
CA ASN A 57 -12.50 3.01 -18.78
C ASN A 57 -13.46 2.08 -18.02
N ASN A 58 -12.96 1.26 -17.09
CA ASN A 58 -13.77 0.47 -16.15
C ASN A 58 -13.39 0.80 -14.70
N CYS A 59 -13.63 2.04 -14.27
CA CYS A 59 -13.41 2.47 -12.89
C CYS A 59 -14.59 2.08 -11.97
N LYS A 60 -14.27 1.81 -10.71
CA LYS A 60 -15.19 1.54 -9.61
C LYS A 60 -14.80 2.41 -8.42
N ILE A 61 -15.66 3.36 -8.05
CA ILE A 61 -15.38 4.22 -6.91
C ILE A 61 -15.58 3.43 -5.62
N ILE A 62 -14.59 3.53 -4.73
CA ILE A 62 -14.65 2.98 -3.37
C ILE A 62 -14.59 4.10 -2.33
N SER A 63 -15.21 3.84 -1.20
CA SER A 63 -15.30 4.73 -0.05
C SER A 63 -14.58 4.12 1.14
N LEU A 64 -14.09 4.99 2.03
CA LEU A 64 -13.42 4.57 3.24
C LEU A 64 -14.37 3.80 4.14
N ASN A 65 -13.87 2.75 4.79
CA ASN A 65 -14.57 1.90 5.76
C ASN A 65 -15.73 1.06 5.21
N ASP A 66 -16.10 1.25 3.95
CA ASP A 66 -17.04 0.38 3.24
C ASP A 66 -16.40 -0.97 2.89
N ARG A 67 -17.24 -2.00 2.78
CA ARG A 67 -16.83 -3.38 2.51
C ARG A 67 -17.11 -3.75 1.06
N TYR A 68 -16.09 -4.25 0.38
CA TYR A 68 -16.18 -4.69 -1.01
C TYR A 68 -15.78 -6.15 -1.11
N ASN A 69 -16.74 -7.01 -1.48
CA ASN A 69 -16.46 -8.43 -1.71
C ASN A 69 -15.97 -8.63 -3.14
N LEU A 70 -14.68 -8.87 -3.30
CA LEU A 70 -14.01 -9.10 -4.58
C LEU A 70 -13.51 -10.55 -4.60
N ASN A 71 -14.22 -11.42 -5.31
CA ASN A 71 -14.00 -12.88 -5.29
C ASN A 71 -14.08 -13.43 -3.85
N SER A 72 -13.03 -14.10 -3.38
CA SER A 72 -12.93 -14.66 -2.02
C SER A 72 -12.40 -13.66 -0.99
N LEU A 73 -12.21 -12.40 -1.36
CA LEU A 73 -11.60 -11.36 -0.53
C LEU A 73 -12.65 -10.32 -0.11
N GLU A 74 -12.63 -9.91 1.15
CA GLU A 74 -13.32 -8.69 1.61
C GLU A 74 -12.29 -7.58 1.74
N ILE A 75 -12.48 -6.51 0.96
CA ILE A 75 -11.59 -5.33 0.95
C ILE A 75 -12.26 -4.19 1.69
N ILE A 76 -11.52 -3.58 2.62
CA ILE A 76 -11.94 -2.42 3.39
C ILE A 76 -10.86 -1.34 3.26
N PRO A 77 -11.10 -0.28 2.45
CA PRO A 77 -10.19 0.85 2.33
C PRO A 77 -10.18 1.65 3.63
N TYR A 78 -9.01 2.08 4.09
CA TYR A 78 -8.87 2.95 5.26
C TYR A 78 -7.90 4.10 4.99
N GLN A 79 -8.09 5.20 5.71
CA GLN A 79 -7.28 6.39 5.49
C GLN A 79 -5.86 6.21 6.02
N VAL A 80 -4.88 6.61 5.22
CA VAL A 80 -3.50 6.85 5.69
C VAL A 80 -3.13 8.32 5.50
N LEU A 81 -2.18 8.80 6.29
CA LEU A 81 -1.53 10.09 6.09
C LEU A 81 -0.37 9.89 5.14
N HIS A 82 -0.33 10.57 4.00
CA HIS A 82 0.81 10.49 3.09
C HIS A 82 1.06 11.80 2.35
N SER A 83 0.11 12.28 1.56
CA SER A 83 0.24 13.51 0.78
C SER A 83 -0.93 14.45 1.06
N ILE A 84 -0.64 15.75 1.08
CA ILE A 84 -1.68 16.78 1.24
C ILE A 84 -2.53 16.91 -0.03
N ARG A 85 -1.95 16.60 -1.19
CA ARG A 85 -2.57 16.78 -2.51
C ARG A 85 -3.15 15.49 -3.08
N CYS A 86 -2.53 14.36 -2.78
CA CYS A 86 -2.93 13.04 -3.24
C CYS A 86 -3.28 12.19 -2.01
N PRO A 87 -4.50 12.29 -1.46
CA PRO A 87 -4.91 11.43 -0.36
C PRO A 87 -4.68 9.96 -0.72
N ALA A 88 -4.15 9.20 0.23
CA ALA A 88 -3.86 7.79 0.04
C ALA A 88 -4.70 6.93 0.97
N VAL A 89 -4.99 5.72 0.50
CA VAL A 89 -5.68 4.69 1.28
C VAL A 89 -4.82 3.45 1.44
N GLY A 90 -4.86 2.85 2.62
CA GLY A 90 -4.47 1.48 2.81
C GLY A 90 -5.66 0.54 2.62
N PHE A 91 -5.39 -0.75 2.49
CA PHE A 91 -6.43 -1.77 2.34
C PHE A 91 -6.32 -2.81 3.45
N LYS A 92 -7.39 -2.99 4.21
CA LYS A 92 -7.57 -4.14 5.11
C LYS A 92 -8.28 -5.21 4.31
N ILE A 93 -7.63 -6.35 4.17
CA ILE A 93 -8.04 -7.45 3.30
C ILE A 93 -8.31 -8.64 4.19
N ARG A 94 -9.57 -9.06 4.29
CA ARG A 94 -9.90 -10.37 4.86
C ARG A 94 -9.75 -11.41 3.77
N ILE A 95 -8.91 -12.39 4.03
CA ILE A 95 -8.66 -13.53 3.17
C ILE A 95 -9.34 -14.78 3.79
N PRO A 96 -9.45 -15.90 3.04
CA PRO A 96 -9.96 -17.16 3.59
C PRO A 96 -9.27 -17.59 4.89
N GLU A 97 -9.90 -18.52 5.62
CA GLU A 97 -9.40 -19.04 6.92
C GLU A 97 -9.36 -17.98 8.04
N ASN A 98 -10.16 -16.92 7.93
CA ASN A 98 -10.23 -15.81 8.90
C ASN A 98 -8.90 -15.07 9.12
N LYS A 99 -7.97 -15.13 8.16
CA LYS A 99 -6.75 -14.33 8.20
C LYS A 99 -7.03 -12.92 7.66
N THR A 100 -6.31 -11.95 8.20
CA THR A 100 -6.41 -10.55 7.83
C THR A 100 -5.04 -10.00 7.45
N LEU A 101 -4.96 -9.37 6.28
CA LEU A 101 -3.80 -8.65 5.79
C LEU A 101 -4.10 -7.16 5.77
N VAL A 102 -3.11 -6.32 6.07
CA VAL A 102 -3.15 -4.90 5.75
C VAL A 102 -2.07 -4.56 4.73
N TYR A 103 -2.45 -3.85 3.68
CA TYR A 103 -1.55 -3.29 2.69
C TYR A 103 -1.52 -1.77 2.89
N ASN A 104 -0.36 -1.24 3.25
CA ASN A 104 -0.14 0.19 3.36
C ASN A 104 0.75 0.65 2.21
N PRO A 105 0.30 1.64 1.40
CA PRO A 105 1.16 2.30 0.43
C PRO A 105 2.14 3.22 1.18
N ASP A 106 2.72 4.17 0.47
CA ASP A 106 3.36 5.33 1.07
C ASP A 106 2.56 5.90 2.25
N LEU A 107 3.21 6.05 3.41
CA LEU A 107 2.55 6.60 4.58
C LEU A 107 3.48 7.23 5.60
N VAL A 108 2.97 8.27 6.26
CA VAL A 108 3.42 8.82 7.54
C VAL A 108 2.77 8.08 8.70
N ASP A 109 1.46 7.86 8.63
CA ASP A 109 0.71 7.20 9.69
C ASP A 109 -0.61 6.59 9.21
N ILE A 110 -1.15 5.65 9.99
CA ILE A 110 -2.46 5.04 9.80
C ILE A 110 -3.47 5.74 10.73
N LEU A 111 -4.57 6.25 10.18
CA LEU A 111 -5.68 6.78 10.99
C LEU A 111 -6.46 5.62 11.62
N ASP A 112 -6.96 5.83 12.84
CA ASP A 112 -7.68 4.79 13.60
C ASP A 112 -6.91 3.47 13.72
N LYS A 113 -5.57 3.59 13.80
CA LYS A 113 -4.60 2.49 13.82
C LYS A 113 -4.96 1.34 14.76
N LYS A 114 -5.60 1.63 15.90
CA LYS A 114 -6.05 0.60 16.85
C LYS A 114 -7.09 -0.32 16.20
N GLU A 115 -8.05 0.24 15.49
CA GLU A 115 -9.11 -0.52 14.82
C GLU A 115 -8.59 -1.22 13.56
N ILE A 116 -7.71 -0.54 12.82
CA ILE A 116 -7.11 -1.10 11.60
C ILE A 116 -6.20 -2.28 11.92
N LEU A 117 -5.28 -2.13 12.87
CA LEU A 117 -4.22 -3.12 13.14
C LEU A 117 -4.63 -4.21 14.15
N ALA A 118 -5.73 -4.06 14.89
CA ALA A 118 -6.20 -5.11 15.79
C ALA A 118 -6.55 -6.39 15.01
N GLY A 119 -5.98 -7.52 15.47
CA GLY A 119 -6.23 -8.85 14.91
C GLY A 119 -5.63 -9.09 13.52
N VAL A 120 -4.74 -8.22 13.05
CA VAL A 120 -4.07 -8.38 11.76
C VAL A 120 -3.02 -9.48 11.83
N ASN A 121 -2.98 -10.34 10.80
CA ASN A 121 -2.01 -11.43 10.68
C ASN A 121 -0.79 -11.00 9.84
N TYR A 122 -1.00 -10.22 8.78
CA TYR A 122 0.03 -9.80 7.84
C TYR A 122 0.05 -8.28 7.69
N TYR A 123 1.22 -7.68 7.81
CA TYR A 123 1.46 -6.27 7.57
C TYR A 123 2.37 -6.13 6.36
N ILE A 124 1.85 -5.56 5.26
CA ILE A 124 2.65 -5.08 4.14
C ILE A 124 2.72 -3.55 4.28
N GLY A 125 3.92 -2.99 4.35
CA GLY A 125 4.12 -1.56 4.54
C GLY A 125 5.21 -0.93 3.69
N ASP A 126 5.32 0.38 3.84
CA ASP A 126 6.25 1.25 3.10
C ASP A 126 7.69 1.08 3.58
N GLY A 127 8.58 0.72 2.67
CA GLY A 127 10.01 0.50 2.91
C GLY A 127 10.89 1.63 2.41
N SER A 128 10.34 2.82 2.18
CA SER A 128 11.07 3.94 1.59
C SER A 128 12.24 4.48 2.44
N SER A 129 12.22 4.29 3.76
CA SER A 129 13.36 4.64 4.64
C SER A 129 13.52 3.73 5.87
N LEU A 130 14.78 3.44 6.23
CA LEU A 130 15.11 2.60 7.39
C LEU A 130 15.07 3.38 8.73
N LYS A 131 15.88 4.45 8.84
CA LYS A 131 16.03 5.24 10.07
C LYS A 131 15.68 6.72 9.89
N THR A 132 15.81 7.25 8.67
CA THR A 132 15.55 8.66 8.36
C THR A 132 14.06 8.93 8.36
N ASN A 133 13.63 9.93 9.12
CA ASN A 133 12.23 10.34 9.08
C ASN A 133 12.02 11.28 7.90
N LEU A 134 11.26 10.85 6.89
CA LEU A 134 10.93 11.67 5.72
C LEU A 134 9.60 12.43 5.90
N VAL A 135 9.09 12.46 7.14
CA VAL A 135 7.90 13.22 7.52
C VAL A 135 8.20 14.73 7.49
N ARG A 136 7.39 15.44 6.73
CA ARG A 136 7.38 16.89 6.59
C ARG A 136 6.09 17.46 7.17
N ARG A 137 6.11 18.73 7.56
CA ARG A 137 4.96 19.44 8.14
C ARG A 137 4.66 20.71 7.35
N LYS A 138 3.38 20.96 7.06
CA LYS A 138 2.89 22.24 6.53
C LYS A 138 1.64 22.64 7.31
N GLY A 139 1.75 23.66 8.16
CA GLY A 139 0.71 23.95 9.16
C GLY A 139 0.50 22.74 10.06
N ASP A 140 -0.73 22.27 10.21
CA ASP A 140 -1.05 21.09 11.03
C ASP A 140 -1.09 19.77 10.25
N LYS A 141 -0.72 19.80 8.97
CA LYS A 141 -0.70 18.61 8.10
C LYS A 141 0.70 18.00 8.04
N PHE A 142 0.77 16.69 8.22
CA PHE A 142 1.97 15.87 8.03
C PHE A 142 1.90 15.12 6.71
N PHE A 143 3.05 14.97 6.04
CA PHE A 143 3.15 14.29 4.75
C PHE A 143 4.54 13.69 4.52
N GLY A 144 4.67 12.76 3.58
CA GLY A 144 5.90 12.02 3.29
C GLY A 144 5.81 10.57 3.75
N HIS A 145 6.91 10.06 4.28
CA HIS A 145 7.06 8.65 4.64
C HIS A 145 7.62 8.48 6.05
N THR A 146 7.11 7.47 6.75
CA THR A 146 7.62 7.05 8.05
C THR A 146 8.67 5.96 7.88
N ARG A 147 9.57 5.88 8.84
CA ARG A 147 10.65 4.88 8.85
C ARG A 147 10.12 3.47 9.15
N ILE A 148 10.75 2.45 8.55
CA ILE A 148 10.45 1.02 8.78
C ILE A 148 10.42 0.69 10.28
N THR A 149 11.39 1.18 11.05
CA THR A 149 11.47 0.94 12.51
C THR A 149 10.24 1.41 13.28
N THR A 150 9.58 2.49 12.84
CA THR A 150 8.31 2.95 13.43
C THR A 150 7.18 1.96 13.14
N GLN A 151 7.14 1.42 11.91
CA GLN A 151 6.12 0.46 11.49
C GLN A 151 6.28 -0.89 12.19
N ILE A 152 7.53 -1.35 12.38
CA ILE A 152 7.83 -2.54 13.20
C ILE A 152 7.31 -2.36 14.64
N ASN A 153 7.48 -1.17 15.23
CA ASN A 153 6.93 -0.89 16.56
C ASN A 153 5.39 -0.93 16.60
N TRP A 154 4.71 -0.51 15.53
CA TRP A 154 3.27 -0.71 15.41
C TRP A 154 2.93 -2.20 15.39
N CYS A 155 3.62 -2.98 14.56
CA CYS A 155 3.41 -4.43 14.47
C CYS A 155 3.60 -5.12 15.82
N LYS A 156 4.69 -4.80 16.54
CA LYS A 156 4.95 -5.31 17.90
C LYS A 156 3.83 -4.95 18.87
N LYS A 157 3.37 -3.69 18.86
CA LYS A 157 2.26 -3.23 19.71
C LYS A 157 0.95 -4.00 19.48
N TYR A 158 0.68 -4.41 18.24
CA TYR A 158 -0.53 -5.14 17.88
C TYR A 158 -0.31 -6.64 17.69
N ASN A 159 0.85 -7.17 18.09
CA ASN A 159 1.21 -8.59 18.00
C ASN A 159 1.11 -9.16 16.57
N ILE A 160 1.44 -8.35 15.56
CA ILE A 160 1.50 -8.78 14.16
C ILE A 160 2.86 -9.41 13.90
N LYS A 161 2.87 -10.66 13.42
CA LYS A 161 4.09 -11.47 13.27
C LYS A 161 4.64 -11.51 11.85
N ASN A 162 3.78 -11.40 10.83
CA ASN A 162 4.21 -11.46 9.44
C ASN A 162 4.35 -10.02 8.92
N ILE A 163 5.59 -9.51 8.91
CA ILE A 163 5.88 -8.12 8.54
C ILE A 163 6.69 -8.12 7.25
N ILE A 164 6.17 -7.47 6.21
CA ILE A 164 6.80 -7.34 4.90
C ILE A 164 6.88 -5.85 4.55
N PHE A 165 8.03 -5.40 4.06
CA PHE A 165 8.19 -4.05 3.51
C PHE A 165 8.40 -4.12 2.00
N THR A 166 7.61 -3.35 1.27
CA THR A 166 7.77 -3.12 -0.17
C THR A 166 8.12 -1.66 -0.43
N HIS A 167 8.16 -1.20 -1.68
CA HIS A 167 8.48 0.19 -2.01
C HIS A 167 9.83 0.65 -1.40
N LEU A 168 10.86 -0.18 -1.61
CA LEU A 168 12.13 -0.04 -0.91
C LEU A 168 12.94 1.16 -1.41
N GLY A 169 13.30 2.04 -0.48
CA GLY A 169 14.21 3.14 -0.78
C GLY A 169 15.63 2.63 -1.07
N LYS A 170 16.39 3.38 -1.89
CA LYS A 170 17.79 3.02 -2.25
C LYS A 170 18.69 2.77 -1.04
N GLU A 171 18.47 3.48 0.07
CA GLU A 171 19.22 3.25 1.31
C GLU A 171 18.94 1.86 1.91
N VAL A 172 17.67 1.45 1.90
CA VAL A 172 17.21 0.18 2.47
C VAL A 172 17.78 -0.97 1.67
N ILE A 173 17.71 -0.90 0.33
CA ILE A 173 18.29 -1.91 -0.57
C ILE A 173 19.79 -2.08 -0.33
N LYS A 174 20.54 -0.98 -0.17
CA LYS A 174 21.99 -1.04 0.09
C LYS A 174 22.36 -1.65 1.44
N LYS A 175 21.41 -1.76 2.36
CA LYS A 175 21.60 -2.24 3.74
C LYS A 175 20.77 -3.50 4.02
N GLU A 176 20.40 -4.25 3.00
CA GLU A 176 19.54 -5.44 3.11
C GLU A 176 20.10 -6.50 4.09
N GLU A 177 21.41 -6.77 4.03
CA GLU A 177 22.05 -7.72 4.95
C GLU A 177 22.01 -7.24 6.41
N ASP A 178 22.30 -5.96 6.64
CA ASP A 178 22.25 -5.36 7.97
C ASP A 178 20.83 -5.32 8.51
N PHE A 179 19.86 -5.02 7.64
CA PHE A 179 18.44 -5.04 7.95
C PHE A 179 18.01 -6.42 8.44
N SER A 180 18.34 -7.47 7.70
CA SER A 180 17.95 -8.85 8.02
C SER A 180 18.54 -9.34 9.34
N LYS A 181 19.72 -8.83 9.73
CA LYS A 181 20.34 -9.10 11.03
C LYS A 181 19.69 -8.29 12.17
N GLU A 182 19.37 -7.02 11.93
CA GLU A 182 18.80 -6.10 12.94
C GLU A 182 17.31 -6.38 13.21
N PHE A 183 16.57 -6.83 12.19
CA PHE A 183 15.11 -7.05 12.22
C PHE A 183 14.72 -8.41 11.63
N PRO A 184 15.13 -9.54 12.24
CA PRO A 184 14.82 -10.88 11.74
C PRO A 184 13.31 -11.19 11.71
N GLU A 185 12.48 -10.41 12.39
CA GLU A 185 11.02 -10.52 12.36
C GLU A 185 10.37 -9.92 11.10
N ALA A 186 11.12 -9.19 10.26
CA ALA A 186 10.60 -8.50 9.09
C ALA A 186 11.35 -8.88 7.82
N ILE A 187 10.62 -8.89 6.69
CA ILE A 187 11.16 -9.26 5.38
C ILE A 187 11.11 -8.04 4.46
N LEU A 188 12.16 -7.85 3.67
CA LEU A 188 12.17 -6.91 2.54
C LEU A 188 11.68 -7.63 1.29
N ALA A 189 10.64 -7.10 0.65
CA ALA A 189 10.12 -7.65 -0.59
C ALA A 189 11.07 -7.38 -1.75
N TYR A 190 11.10 -8.29 -2.71
CA TYR A 190 11.83 -8.17 -3.96
C TYR A 190 10.92 -8.49 -5.14
N ASP A 191 11.32 -8.06 -6.34
CA ASP A 191 10.56 -8.35 -7.56
C ASP A 191 10.41 -9.87 -7.74
N GLU A 192 9.21 -10.33 -8.14
CA GLU A 192 8.87 -11.77 -8.26
C GLU A 192 8.80 -12.53 -6.93
N MET A 193 8.84 -11.86 -5.78
CA MET A 193 8.58 -12.52 -4.50
C MET A 193 7.16 -13.08 -4.45
N GLU A 194 7.05 -14.38 -4.15
CA GLU A 194 5.78 -15.04 -3.86
C GLU A 194 5.62 -15.26 -2.35
N LEU A 195 4.44 -14.95 -1.83
CA LEU A 195 4.08 -15.14 -0.43
C LEU A 195 2.91 -16.11 -0.33
N THR A 196 3.09 -17.18 0.43
CA THR A 196 2.00 -18.08 0.82
C THR A 196 1.40 -17.58 2.14
N ILE A 197 0.13 -17.17 2.09
CA ILE A 197 -0.59 -16.52 3.19
C ILE A 197 -1.68 -17.44 3.72
#